data_AF-A0A535QJ87-F1
#
_entry.id   AF-A0A535QJ87-F1
#
_cell.length_a   1.000
_cell.length_b   1.000
_cell.length_c   1.000
_cell.angle_alpha   90.00
_cell.angle_beta   90.00
_cell.angle_gamma   90.00
#
_symmetry.space_group_name_H-M   'P 1'
#
loop_
_entity.id
_entity.type
_entity.pdbx_description
1 polymer ?
#
loop_
_entity_poly.entity_id
_entity_poly.type
_entity_poly.pdbx_seq_one_letter_code
_entity_poly.pdbx_strand_id
1 'polypeptide(L)' 'MVAAEAFIVRIPGNMYQEMVAHVAAAYPNEACGLLASKDGQVVKNYPTANAAEHLDDFSEIDPEVLLHISFDIDEYDGE' A
#
# COMPACT_ATOMS: atom_id res chain seq x y z
N MET A 1 -3.52 5.83 -24.39
CA MET A 1 -3.87 5.29 -23.06
C MET A 1 -5.08 4.41 -23.26
N VAL A 2 -4.94 3.09 -23.12
CA VAL A 2 -6.09 2.19 -23.18
C VAL A 2 -6.86 2.43 -21.88
N ALA A 3 -8.14 2.78 -21.97
CA ALA A 3 -8.99 2.83 -20.79
C ALA A 3 -9.01 1.41 -20.19
N ALA A 4 -8.32 1.22 -19.08
CA ALA A 4 -8.36 -0.05 -18.38
C ALA A 4 -9.80 -0.31 -17.96
N GLU A 5 -10.32 -1.51 -18.25
CA GLU A 5 -11.61 -1.93 -17.73
C GLU A 5 -11.59 -1.79 -16.19
N ALA A 6 -12.69 -1.27 -15.64
CA ALA A 6 -12.80 -1.16 -14.19
C ALA A 6 -12.63 -2.55 -13.56
N PHE A 7 -11.74 -2.67 -12.59
CA PHE A 7 -11.49 -3.91 -11.86
C PHE A 7 -11.88 -3.76 -10.39
N ILE A 8 -12.19 -4.89 -9.76
CA ILE A 8 -12.54 -4.95 -8.35
C ILE A 8 -11.33 -5.45 -7.58
N VAL A 9 -10.97 -4.73 -6.51
CA VAL A 9 -10.00 -5.18 -5.51
C VAL A 9 -10.75 -5.52 -4.22
N ARG A 10 -10.51 -6.71 -3.69
CA ARG A 10 -11.10 -7.21 -2.44
C ARG A 10 -10.05 -7.15 -1.34
N ILE A 11 -10.34 -6.39 -0.29
CA ILE A 11 -9.44 -6.23 0.86
C ILE A 11 -9.98 -7.09 2.02
N PRO A 12 -9.18 -8.01 2.59
CA PRO A 12 -9.56 -8.74 3.79
C PRO A 12 -9.87 -7.80 4.96
N GLY A 13 -10.85 -8.16 5.79
CA GLY A 13 -11.28 -7.30 6.90
C GLY A 13 -10.15 -6.97 7.89
N ASN A 14 -9.24 -7.91 8.16
CA ASN A 14 -8.08 -7.66 9.02
C ASN A 14 -7.10 -6.65 8.41
N MET A 15 -6.77 -6.78 7.12
CA MET A 15 -5.88 -5.82 6.44
C MET A 15 -6.52 -4.44 6.35
N TYR A 16 -7.84 -4.36 6.16
CA TYR A 16 -8.54 -3.09 6.25
C TYR A 16 -8.38 -2.44 7.63
N GLN A 17 -8.48 -3.21 8.72
CA GLN A 17 -8.25 -2.68 10.07
C GLN A 17 -6.80 -2.24 10.28
N GLU A 18 -5.82 -2.97 9.73
CA GLU A 18 -4.41 -2.56 9.73
C GLU A 18 -4.21 -1.23 9.01
N MET A 19 -4.84 -1.03 7.85
CA MET A 19 -4.82 0.25 7.12
C MET A 19 -5.40 1.39 7.96
N VAL A 20 -6.55 1.17 8.60
CA VAL A 20 -7.17 2.19 9.47
C VAL A 20 -6.27 2.52 10.66
N ALA A 21 -5.65 1.51 11.28
CA ALA A 21 -4.73 1.71 12.38
C ALA A 21 -3.48 2.50 11.96
N HIS A 22 -2.93 2.22 10.79
CA HIS A 22 -1.81 2.97 10.20
C HIS A 22 -2.16 4.45 9.99
N VAL A 23 -3.30 4.73 9.37
CA VAL A 23 -3.79 6.10 9.16
C VAL A 23 -4.01 6.82 10.50
N ALA A 24 -4.62 6.15 11.48
CA ALA A 24 -4.87 6.75 12.79
C ALA A 24 -3.57 7.06 13.56
N ALA A 25 -2.53 6.22 13.41
CA ALA A 25 -1.23 6.42 14.04
C ALA A 25 -0.41 7.54 13.36
N ALA A 26 -0.61 7.78 12.07
CA ALA A 26 0.11 8.80 11.31
C ALA A 26 -0.44 10.22 11.52
N TYR A 27 -1.70 10.34 11.98
CA TYR A 27 -2.34 11.64 12.19
C TYR A 27 -1.49 12.57 13.10
N PRO A 28 -1.29 13.86 12.73
CA PRO A 28 -1.99 14.61 11.69
C PRO A 28 -1.43 14.51 10.27
N ASN A 29 -0.35 13.75 10.07
CA ASN A 29 0.28 13.60 8.77
C ASN A 29 -0.51 12.60 7.89
N GLU A 30 -0.34 12.68 6.57
CA GLU A 30 -0.81 11.65 5.65
C GLU A 30 -0.07 10.32 5.87
N ALA A 31 -0.82 9.24 5.68
CA ALA A 31 -0.30 7.87 5.63
C ALA A 31 -0.32 7.35 4.19
N CYS A 32 0.72 6.61 3.81
CA CYS A 32 0.81 5.95 2.51
C CYS A 32 1.25 4.49 2.65
N GLY A 33 1.21 3.77 1.53
CA GLY A 33 1.61 2.38 1.44
C GLY A 33 1.18 1.73 0.12
N LEU A 34 1.40 0.42 0.03
CA LEU A 34 1.04 -0.41 -1.12
C LEU A 34 0.20 -1.61 -0.68
N LEU A 35 -0.69 -2.06 -1.57
CA LEU A 35 -1.42 -3.32 -1.43
C LEU A 35 -1.01 -4.25 -2.58
N ALA A 36 -0.43 -5.40 -2.25
CA ALA A 36 -0.20 -6.44 -3.25
C ALA A 36 -1.48 -7.27 -3.41
N SER A 37 -1.88 -7.47 -4.66
CA SER A 37 -3.07 -8.26 -5.00
C SER A 37 -2.75 -9.34 -6.02
N LYS A 38 -3.39 -10.49 -5.85
CA LYS A 38 -3.42 -11.59 -6.83
C LYS A 38 -4.87 -11.85 -7.22
N ASP A 39 -5.15 -11.83 -8.52
CA ASP A 39 -6.50 -12.05 -9.06
C ASP A 39 -7.59 -11.17 -8.44
N GLY A 40 -7.26 -9.91 -8.12
CA GLY A 40 -8.18 -8.94 -7.51
C GLY A 40 -8.41 -9.14 -6.00
N GLN A 41 -7.71 -10.07 -5.35
CA GLN A 41 -7.71 -10.24 -3.89
C GLN A 41 -6.40 -9.70 -3.32
N VAL A 42 -6.48 -8.80 -2.34
CA VAL A 42 -5.28 -8.36 -1.60
C VAL A 42 -4.76 -9.52 -0.78
N VAL A 43 -3.47 -9.78 -0.93
CA VAL A 43 -2.73 -10.85 -0.24
C VAL A 43 -1.71 -10.28 0.75
N LYS A 44 -1.30 -9.01 0.58
CA LYS A 44 -0.36 -8.36 1.51
C LYS A 44 -0.55 -6.84 1.55
N ASN A 45 -0.37 -6.29 2.74
CA ASN A 45 -0.41 -4.86 3.04
C ASN A 45 0.99 -4.36 3.43
N TYR A 46 1.45 -3.28 2.80
CA TYR A 46 2.74 -2.65 3.06
C TYR A 46 2.51 -1.20 3.51
N PRO A 47 2.26 -0.95 4.80
CA PRO A 47 2.24 0.41 5.33
C PRO A 47 3.66 0.99 5.25
N THR A 48 3.78 2.23 4.79
CA THR A 48 5.07 2.92 4.66
C THR A 48 5.05 4.23 5.43
N ALA A 49 6.23 4.67 5.87
CA ALA A 49 6.39 6.04 6.35
C ALA A 49 6.30 6.99 5.14
N ASN A 50 5.61 8.11 5.33
CA ASN A 50 5.57 9.17 4.34
C ASN A 50 6.94 9.88 4.29
N ALA A 51 7.55 9.90 3.11
CA ALA A 51 8.87 10.48 2.85
C ALA A 51 8.82 11.86 2.18
N ALA A 52 7.62 12.43 1.98
CA ALA A 52 7.45 13.74 1.36
C ALA A 52 8.08 14.87 2.21
N GLU A 53 8.41 15.99 1.57
CA GLU A 53 8.89 17.20 2.27
C GLU A 53 7.78 17.83 3.14
N HIS A 54 6.54 17.77 2.67
CA HIS A 54 5.34 18.21 3.37
C HIS A 54 4.44 17.00 3.65
N LEU A 55 4.47 16.54 4.89
CA LEU A 55 3.85 15.27 5.27
C LEU A 55 2.32 15.36 5.48
N ASP A 56 1.76 16.56 5.53
CA ASP A 56 0.37 16.83 5.89
C ASP A 56 -0.57 17.00 4.68
N ASP A 57 -0.04 17.24 3.48
CA ASP A 57 -0.83 17.47 2.26
C ASP A 57 -0.39 16.64 1.05
N PHE A 58 0.70 15.89 1.18
CA PHE A 58 1.20 15.00 0.15
C PHE A 58 1.85 13.77 0.75
N SER A 59 1.87 12.68 -0.02
CA SER A 59 2.58 11.47 0.38
C SER A 59 3.47 10.89 -0.70
N GLU A 60 4.66 10.50 -0.27
CA GLU A 60 5.67 9.84 -1.09
C GLU A 60 6.17 8.59 -0.35
N ILE A 61 6.42 7.51 -1.10
CA ILE A 61 7.08 6.33 -0.57
C ILE A 61 8.55 6.42 -0.97
N ASP A 62 9.44 6.25 0.00
CA ASP A 62 10.88 6.24 -0.23
C ASP A 62 11.26 5.23 -1.35
N PRO A 63 12.09 5.60 -2.34
CA PRO A 63 12.46 4.73 -3.45
C PRO A 63 13.13 3.40 -3.05
N GLU A 64 13.92 3.39 -1.97
CA GLU A 64 14.55 2.16 -1.45
C GLU A 64 13.49 1.22 -0.88
N VAL A 65 12.51 1.77 -0.16
CA VAL A 65 11.36 1.01 0.35
C VAL A 65 10.53 0.44 -0.79
N LEU A 66 10.25 1.22 -1.83
CA LEU A 66 9.55 0.74 -3.03
C LEU A 66 10.28 -0.44 -3.69
N LEU A 67 11.60 -0.35 -3.83
CA LEU A 67 12.41 -1.42 -4.42
C LEU A 67 12.35 -2.70 -3.57
N HIS A 68 12.43 -2.58 -2.25
CA HIS A 68 12.30 -3.73 -1.35
C HIS A 68 10.92 -4.38 -1.41
N ILE A 69 9.85 -3.57 -1.48
CA ILE A 69 8.48 -4.10 -1.66
C ILE A 69 8.37 -4.82 -3.00
N SER A 70 8.97 -4.29 -4.07
CA SER A 70 8.97 -4.96 -5.38
C SER A 70 9.64 -6.34 -5.31
N PHE A 71 10.79 -6.46 -4.66
CA PHE A 71 11.47 -7.74 -4.51
C PHE A 71 10.67 -8.73 -3.67
N ASP A 72 10.05 -8.28 -2.58
CA ASP A 72 9.19 -9.12 -1.76
C ASP A 72 7.95 -9.62 -2.52
N ILE A 73 7.39 -8.80 -3.43
CA ILE A 73 6.32 -9.23 -4.34
C ILE A 73 6.82 -10.28 -5.34
N ASP A 74 8.02 -10.10 -5.91
CA ASP A 74 8.62 -11.04 -6.87
C ASP A 74 8.94 -12.40 -6.22
N GLU A 75 9.27 -12.41 -4.92
CA GLU A 75 9.51 -13.64 -4.13
C GLU A 75 8.22 -14.32 -3.63
N TYR A 76 7.03 -13.73 -3.87
CA TYR A 76 5.77 -14.27 -3.37
C TYR A 76 5.31 -15.52 -4.14
N ASP A 77 5.48 -16.69 -3.52
CA ASP A 77 5.11 -17.99 -4.11
C ASP A 77 3.63 -18.40 -3.91
N GLY A 78 2.81 -17.58 -3.24
CA GLY A 78 1.35 -17.78 -3.23
C GLY A 78 0.69 -18.27 -1.94
N GLU A 79 1.38 -18.29 -0.80
CA GLU A 79 0.80 -18.61 0.52
C GLU A 79 0.38 -17.37 1.33
#